data_AF-A0A8S3U479-F1
#
_entry.id   AF-A0A8S3U479-F1
#
_cell.length_a   1.000
_cell.length_b   1.000
_cell.length_c   1.000
_cell.angle_alpha   90.00
_cell.angle_beta   90.00
_cell.angle_gamma   90.00
#
_symmetry.space_group_name_H-M   'P 1'
#
loop_
_entity.id
_entity.type
_entity.pdbx_description
1 polymer ?
#
loop_
_entity_poly.entity_id
_entity_poly.type
_entity_poly.pdbx_seq_one_letter_code
_entity_poly.pdbx_strand_id
1 'polypeptide(L)'
;MPTRVEAPNEEDRGGGSALAVSSLLTNLDREKELQKVVKDIAGRGIRIFCVPIGSANTDIMRRIITKTRGKMVPAEQIHRICKNTQTLFHASEIAHQLGTATEIDKSSVKTVVRSADLQDFDDFDDVTDNVMLLLNPMTQYSGYFKQSKCTAVQLGQRVRRGPNWQWKNQDSNMAGTVIGEDDDGMIWVEWDSGHKNCYQYDENFKVFHIKPVNEPRRLVEEMIAVGCKVGRGKNWKHGDQDGGRGSRGTVLRVESDGKIVVYWERGRLGIYKFGSENMFEVEVCEHGRSISSPDIIEDEENTRQDMMPDLPLILPSHLNKMKPVTSVWQYQNSDGQWMSYDEETNVKIERAYNRKPNGKCIIDLDKTVHVVLFSKMVQENQMYKSIVPVQRLDRARDIQEEKQ
;
A
#
# COMPACT_ATOMS: atom_id res chain seq x y z
N MET A 1 48.28 65.14 34.70
CA MET A 1 47.64 65.38 33.38
C MET A 1 47.16 64.03 32.88
N PRO A 2 45.85 63.73 32.89
CA PRO A 2 45.35 62.40 32.56
C PRO A 2 45.22 62.24 31.04
N THR A 3 45.69 61.11 30.53
CA THR A 3 45.50 60.68 29.14
C THR A 3 44.14 60.01 28.98
N ARG A 4 43.45 60.43 27.93
CA ARG A 4 42.07 60.13 27.51
C ARG A 4 41.87 58.63 27.27
N VAL A 5 40.83 58.07 27.89
CA VAL A 5 40.30 56.73 27.59
C VAL A 5 39.45 56.83 26.32
N GLU A 6 39.85 56.16 25.25
CA GLU A 6 39.01 55.94 24.07
C GLU A 6 38.11 54.72 24.30
N ALA A 7 36.82 54.90 24.06
CA ALA A 7 35.81 53.85 24.12
C ALA A 7 35.96 52.87 22.95
N PRO A 8 35.62 51.57 23.12
CA PRO A 8 35.62 50.64 22.00
C PRO A 8 34.40 50.87 21.11
N ASN A 9 34.64 50.90 19.79
CA ASN A 9 33.65 51.03 18.73
C ASN A 9 32.49 50.03 18.88
N GLU A 10 31.26 50.56 18.92
CA GLU A 10 30.02 49.82 18.71
C GLU A 10 29.81 49.53 17.21
N GLU A 11 30.53 48.56 16.64
CA GLU A 11 30.17 48.00 15.33
C GLU A 11 30.48 46.49 15.29
N ASP A 12 29.76 45.67 16.06
CA ASP A 12 29.63 44.24 15.74
C ASP A 12 28.39 43.55 16.37
N ARG A 13 27.20 44.12 16.16
CA ARG A 13 25.91 43.51 16.60
C ARG A 13 25.02 43.03 15.45
N GLY A 14 25.59 42.77 14.27
CA GLY A 14 24.84 42.34 13.08
C GLY A 14 25.00 40.85 12.70
N GLY A 15 26.14 40.23 12.99
CA GLY A 15 26.50 38.90 12.45
C GLY A 15 25.94 37.69 13.20
N GLY A 16 25.70 37.81 14.51
CA GLY A 16 25.29 36.67 15.36
C GLY A 16 23.84 36.21 15.15
N SER A 17 22.95 37.11 14.73
CA SER A 17 21.52 36.82 14.56
C SER A 17 21.26 35.95 13.32
N ALA A 18 21.90 36.25 12.18
CA ALA A 18 21.67 35.52 10.93
C ALA A 18 22.21 34.07 10.97
N LEU A 19 23.37 33.85 11.60
CA LEU A 19 23.95 32.51 11.79
C LEU A 19 23.13 31.66 12.77
N ALA A 20 22.61 32.27 13.84
CA ALA A 20 21.73 31.58 14.78
C ALA A 20 20.38 31.21 14.13
N VAL A 21 19.79 32.11 13.34
CA VAL A 21 18.54 31.86 12.61
C VAL A 21 18.74 30.81 11.52
N SER A 22 19.85 30.84 10.77
CA SER A 22 20.20 29.81 9.78
C SER A 22 20.40 28.43 10.44
N SER A 23 21.13 28.37 11.56
CA SER A 23 21.30 27.15 12.36
C SER A 23 19.97 26.61 12.89
N LEU A 24 19.09 27.49 13.40
CA LEU A 24 17.75 27.11 13.87
C LEU A 24 16.87 26.57 12.74
N LEU A 25 16.88 27.20 11.56
CA LEU A 25 16.14 26.73 10.38
C LEU A 25 16.64 25.36 9.90
N THR A 26 17.97 25.18 9.82
CA THR A 26 18.55 23.88 9.43
C THR A 26 18.27 22.77 10.45
N ASN A 27 18.18 23.09 11.74
CA ASN A 27 17.77 22.13 12.78
C ASN A 27 16.29 21.79 12.68
N LEU A 28 15.42 22.76 12.36
CA LEU A 28 14.00 22.54 12.15
C LEU A 28 13.74 21.61 10.95
N ASP A 29 14.48 21.82 9.85
CA ASP A 29 14.35 20.99 8.65
C ASP A 29 14.86 19.57 8.90
N ARG A 30 15.96 19.40 9.65
CA ARG A 30 16.43 18.08 10.09
C ARG A 30 15.42 17.36 10.98
N GLU A 31 14.77 18.09 11.91
CA GLU A 31 13.75 17.50 12.76
C GLU A 31 12.53 17.06 11.95
N LYS A 32 12.09 17.87 10.96
CA LYS A 32 11.00 17.47 10.04
C LYS A 32 11.34 16.22 9.23
N GLU A 33 12.54 16.15 8.66
CA GLU A 33 12.99 14.96 7.92
C GLU A 33 13.10 13.73 8.83
N LEU A 34 13.62 13.88 10.05
CA LEU A 34 13.68 12.80 11.02
C LEU A 34 12.27 12.31 11.38
N GLN A 35 11.32 13.22 11.63
CA GLN A 35 9.93 12.88 11.91
C GLN A 35 9.29 12.11 10.75
N LYS A 36 9.59 12.49 9.50
CA LYS A 36 9.11 11.79 8.30
C LYS A 36 9.65 10.36 8.21
N VAL A 37 10.95 10.18 8.45
CA VAL A 37 11.59 8.85 8.47
C VAL A 37 11.01 7.98 9.58
N VAL A 38 10.88 8.52 10.79
CA VAL A 38 10.32 7.80 11.94
C VAL A 38 8.88 7.38 11.68
N LYS A 39 8.09 8.23 11.01
CA LYS A 39 6.71 7.95 10.63
C LYS A 39 6.61 6.84 9.59
N ASP A 40 7.50 6.82 8.58
CA ASP A 40 7.59 5.73 7.62
C ASP A 40 8.00 4.40 8.29
N ILE A 41 9.01 4.42 9.17
CA ILE A 41 9.46 3.23 9.92
C ILE A 41 8.34 2.70 10.81
N ALA A 42 7.71 3.57 11.60
CA ALA A 42 6.55 3.21 12.43
C ALA A 42 5.43 2.58 11.60
N GLY A 43 5.22 3.11 10.39
CA GLY A 43 4.23 2.61 9.44
C GLY A 43 4.43 1.20 8.91
N ARG A 44 5.69 0.80 8.83
CA ARG A 44 6.08 -0.56 8.46
C ARG A 44 5.97 -1.53 9.64
N GLY A 45 5.52 -1.06 10.81
CA GLY A 45 5.47 -1.85 12.04
C GLY A 45 6.85 -2.10 12.65
N ILE A 46 7.88 -1.38 12.18
CA ILE A 46 9.26 -1.57 12.63
C ILE A 46 9.45 -0.79 13.93
N ARG A 47 9.90 -1.48 14.98
CA ARG A 47 10.21 -0.88 16.28
C ARG A 47 11.65 -0.39 16.31
N ILE A 48 11.87 0.84 16.77
CA ILE A 48 13.21 1.38 17.02
C ILE A 48 13.54 1.26 18.51
N PHE A 49 14.67 0.64 18.84
CA PHE A 49 15.20 0.61 20.19
C PHE A 49 16.25 1.71 20.33
N CYS A 50 16.09 2.60 21.29
CA CYS A 50 17.02 3.71 21.52
C CYS A 50 17.86 3.43 22.78
N VAL A 51 19.18 3.61 22.66
CA VAL A 51 20.13 3.56 23.79
C VAL A 51 20.72 4.96 23.98
N PRO A 52 20.40 5.66 25.08
CA PRO A 52 20.95 6.98 25.34
C PRO A 52 22.40 6.85 25.79
N ILE A 53 23.32 7.56 25.14
CA ILE A 53 24.75 7.55 25.48
C ILE A 53 25.17 9.00 25.73
N GLY A 54 25.81 9.26 26.88
CA GLY A 54 26.32 10.59 27.23
C GLY A 54 25.22 11.65 27.29
N SER A 55 25.46 12.80 26.62
CA SER A 55 24.54 13.95 26.56
C SER A 55 23.44 13.83 25.50
N ALA A 56 23.03 12.60 25.16
CA ALA A 56 22.02 12.35 24.13
C ALA A 56 20.68 13.05 24.45
N ASN A 57 20.05 13.61 23.41
CA ASN A 57 18.72 14.22 23.52
C ASN A 57 17.66 13.12 23.69
N THR A 58 17.30 12.84 24.95
CA THR A 58 16.33 11.81 25.30
C THR A 58 14.91 12.15 24.88
N ASP A 59 14.57 13.42 24.62
CA ASP A 59 13.22 13.82 24.22
C ASP A 59 12.92 13.44 22.77
N ILE A 60 13.89 13.64 21.87
CA ILE A 60 13.80 13.16 20.49
C ILE A 60 13.68 11.64 20.48
N MET A 61 14.53 10.95 21.23
CA MET A 61 14.46 9.48 21.34
C MET A 61 13.11 9.00 21.89
N ARG A 62 12.56 9.69 22.90
CA ARG A 62 11.25 9.39 23.47
C ARG A 62 10.14 9.55 22.41
N ARG A 63 10.19 10.60 21.59
CA ARG A 63 9.27 10.78 20.47
C ARG A 63 9.37 9.64 19.44
N ILE A 64 10.59 9.19 19.14
CA ILE A 64 10.84 8.08 18.22
C ILE A 64 10.22 6.79 18.75
N ILE A 65 10.57 6.39 19.97
CA ILE A 65 10.08 5.13 20.55
C ILE A 65 8.56 5.16 20.73
N THR A 66 7.95 6.31 21.07
CA THR A 66 6.48 6.42 21.17
C THR A 66 5.83 6.18 19.81
N LYS A 67 6.37 6.76 18.73
CA LYS A 67 5.84 6.58 17.37
C LYS A 67 6.04 5.15 16.86
N THR A 68 7.22 4.58 17.05
CA THR A 68 7.54 3.25 16.54
C THR A 68 7.11 2.12 17.46
N ARG A 69 6.51 2.42 18.63
CA ARG A 69 6.27 1.44 19.72
C ARG A 69 7.55 0.70 20.11
N GLY A 70 8.65 1.46 20.05
CA GLY A 70 9.98 1.03 20.40
C GLY A 70 10.20 1.02 21.91
N LYS A 71 11.44 0.76 22.31
CA LYS A 71 11.82 0.75 23.73
C LYS A 71 13.05 1.62 23.95
N MET A 72 13.03 2.38 25.04
CA MET A 72 14.25 2.98 25.58
C MET A 72 14.99 1.89 26.36
N VAL A 73 16.23 1.62 25.98
CA VAL A 73 17.08 0.66 26.67
C VAL A 73 18.22 1.44 27.32
N PRO A 74 18.32 1.44 28.66
CA PRO A 74 19.45 2.06 29.35
C PRO A 74 20.78 1.46 28.89
N ALA A 75 21.86 2.23 28.91
CA ALA A 75 23.16 1.80 28.40
C ALA A 75 23.69 0.55 29.14
N GLU A 76 23.43 0.46 30.45
CA GLU A 76 23.75 -0.70 31.29
C GLU A 76 22.96 -1.97 30.91
N GLN A 77 21.84 -1.81 30.20
CA GLN A 77 20.98 -2.90 29.74
C GLN A 77 21.15 -3.23 28.25
N ILE A 78 22.19 -2.71 27.58
CA ILE A 78 22.41 -2.95 26.14
C ILE A 78 22.50 -4.44 25.79
N HIS A 79 22.94 -5.28 26.72
CA HIS A 79 22.98 -6.74 26.59
C HIS A 79 21.61 -7.34 26.25
N ARG A 80 20.50 -6.71 26.66
CA ARG A 80 19.13 -7.13 26.31
C ARG A 80 18.85 -7.03 24.82
N ILE A 81 19.42 -6.04 24.14
CA ILE A 81 19.31 -5.90 22.68
C ILE A 81 20.05 -7.05 21.99
N CYS A 82 21.23 -7.41 22.49
CA CYS A 82 22.01 -8.53 21.95
C CYS A 82 21.26 -9.87 22.07
N LYS A 83 20.47 -10.04 23.14
CA LYS A 83 19.63 -11.23 23.37
C LYS A 83 18.27 -11.19 22.65
N ASN A 84 17.92 -10.09 21.98
CA ASN A 84 16.58 -9.91 21.41
C ASN A 84 16.21 -11.00 20.37
N THR A 85 17.18 -11.58 19.67
CA THR A 85 16.93 -12.71 18.77
C THR A 85 16.49 -13.97 19.53
N GLN A 86 17.08 -14.23 20.70
CA GLN A 86 16.69 -15.35 21.57
C GLN A 86 15.32 -15.10 22.20
N THR A 87 15.06 -13.89 22.69
CA THR A 87 13.74 -13.55 23.26
C THR A 87 12.63 -13.61 22.22
N LEU A 88 12.90 -13.26 20.96
CA LEU A 88 11.97 -13.45 19.83
C LEU A 88 11.68 -14.92 19.54
N PHE A 89 12.68 -15.79 19.66
CA PHE A 89 12.49 -17.23 19.46
C PHE A 89 11.54 -17.82 20.52
N HIS A 90 11.82 -17.55 21.80
CA HIS A 90 10.93 -17.95 22.90
C HIS A 90 9.53 -17.34 22.76
N ALA A 91 9.45 -16.07 22.37
CA ALA A 91 8.15 -15.43 22.15
C ALA A 91 7.36 -16.08 21.01
N SER A 92 8.03 -16.54 19.94
CA SER A 92 7.36 -17.26 18.85
C SER A 92 6.80 -18.60 19.29
N GLU A 93 7.54 -19.34 20.11
CA GLU A 93 7.10 -20.63 20.66
C GLU A 93 5.87 -20.46 21.57
N ILE A 94 5.93 -19.48 22.48
CA ILE A 94 4.81 -19.16 23.37
C ILE A 94 3.60 -18.62 22.59
N ALA A 95 3.82 -17.75 21.60
CA ALA A 95 2.74 -17.24 20.75
C ALA A 95 2.07 -18.35 19.93
N HIS A 96 2.84 -19.36 19.49
CA HIS A 96 2.30 -20.53 18.81
C HIS A 96 1.41 -21.36 19.74
N GLN A 97 1.86 -21.62 20.99
CA GLN A 97 1.09 -22.35 22.00
C GLN A 97 -0.23 -21.65 22.36
N LEU A 98 -0.23 -20.31 22.32
CA LEU A 98 -1.40 -19.48 22.61
C LEU A 98 -2.38 -19.33 21.42
N GLY A 99 -2.07 -19.94 20.27
CA GLY A 99 -2.78 -19.71 19.01
C GLY A 99 -4.29 -19.96 19.05
N THR A 100 -5.05 -19.01 18.46
CA THR A 100 -6.51 -18.96 18.18
C THR A 100 -7.45 -18.31 19.20
N ALA A 101 -6.99 -17.82 20.35
CA ALA A 101 -7.86 -16.99 21.18
C ALA A 101 -8.00 -15.58 20.57
N THR A 102 -9.24 -15.17 20.34
CA THR A 102 -9.60 -13.95 19.59
C THR A 102 -9.18 -12.65 20.29
N GLU A 103 -8.96 -12.69 21.61
CA GLU A 103 -8.46 -11.59 22.42
C GLU A 103 -7.65 -12.13 23.60
N ILE A 104 -6.31 -12.09 23.50
CA ILE A 104 -5.41 -12.44 24.61
C ILE A 104 -4.89 -11.14 25.20
N ASP A 105 -5.11 -10.94 26.49
CA ASP A 105 -4.64 -9.77 27.21
C ASP A 105 -3.20 -9.97 27.74
N LYS A 106 -2.50 -8.86 28.00
CA LYS A 106 -1.10 -8.88 28.42
C LYS A 106 -0.88 -9.63 29.76
N SER A 107 -1.87 -9.66 30.65
CA SER A 107 -1.72 -10.35 31.94
C SER A 107 -1.77 -11.87 31.79
N SER A 108 -2.61 -12.38 30.88
CA SER A 108 -2.62 -13.79 30.51
C SER A 108 -1.30 -14.22 29.88
N VAL A 109 -0.76 -13.42 28.96
CA VAL A 109 0.57 -13.67 28.39
C VAL A 109 1.66 -13.68 29.45
N LYS A 110 1.66 -12.70 30.37
CA LYS A 110 2.65 -12.65 31.46
C LYS A 110 2.63 -13.92 32.32
N THR A 111 1.46 -14.48 32.61
CA THR A 111 1.34 -15.71 33.39
C THR A 111 2.01 -16.88 32.68
N VAL A 112 1.76 -17.02 31.38
CA VAL A 112 2.31 -18.10 30.55
C VAL A 112 3.81 -17.95 30.36
N VAL A 113 4.28 -16.72 30.11
CA VAL A 113 5.71 -16.40 29.98
C VAL A 113 6.46 -16.67 31.29
N ARG A 114 5.84 -16.42 32.45
CA ARG A 114 6.43 -16.75 33.77
C ARG A 114 6.48 -18.24 34.08
N SER A 115 5.60 -19.03 33.46
CA SER A 115 5.67 -20.49 33.56
C SER A 115 6.65 -21.12 32.58
N ALA A 116 7.18 -20.35 31.63
CA ALA A 116 8.22 -20.81 30.72
C ALA A 116 9.59 -20.83 31.42
N ASP A 117 10.38 -21.86 31.14
CA ASP A 117 11.74 -22.01 31.65
C ASP A 117 12.70 -21.09 30.88
N LEU A 118 12.68 -19.80 31.24
CA LEU A 118 13.61 -18.80 30.72
C LEU A 118 14.85 -18.73 31.60
N GLN A 119 16.02 -18.72 30.97
CA GLN A 119 17.30 -18.72 31.69
C GLN A 119 17.56 -17.42 32.47
N ASP A 120 16.93 -16.30 32.10
CA ASP A 120 17.15 -14.98 32.71
C ASP A 120 15.85 -14.21 33.03
N PHE A 121 15.82 -13.54 34.19
CA PHE A 121 14.65 -12.80 34.67
C PHE A 121 14.34 -11.49 33.93
N ASP A 122 15.34 -10.85 33.33
CA ASP A 122 15.12 -9.62 32.57
C ASP A 122 14.41 -9.85 31.24
N ASP A 123 14.42 -11.10 30.75
CA ASP A 123 13.83 -11.50 29.47
C ASP A 123 12.31 -11.67 29.56
N PHE A 124 11.71 -11.89 30.74
CA PHE A 124 10.26 -12.13 30.87
C PHE A 124 9.40 -11.00 30.28
N ASP A 125 9.74 -9.74 30.57
CA ASP A 125 8.99 -8.60 30.04
C ASP A 125 9.23 -8.39 28.54
N ASP A 126 10.45 -8.65 28.04
CA ASP A 126 10.77 -8.54 26.61
C ASP A 126 10.09 -9.65 25.80
N VAL A 127 10.11 -10.89 26.31
CA VAL A 127 9.39 -12.03 25.76
C VAL A 127 7.89 -11.75 25.78
N THR A 128 7.33 -11.24 26.88
CA THR A 128 5.91 -10.85 26.95
C THR A 128 5.56 -9.81 25.88
N ASP A 129 6.36 -8.75 25.73
CA ASP A 129 6.10 -7.70 24.74
C ASP A 129 6.22 -8.25 23.31
N ASN A 130 7.15 -9.16 23.06
CA ASN A 130 7.30 -9.85 21.77
C ASN A 130 6.13 -10.82 21.51
N VAL A 131 5.64 -11.56 22.50
CA VAL A 131 4.46 -12.43 22.36
C VAL A 131 3.23 -11.59 22.04
N MET A 132 3.00 -10.49 22.77
CA MET A 132 1.88 -9.57 22.49
C MET A 132 1.96 -8.98 21.09
N LEU A 133 3.17 -8.66 20.61
CA LEU A 133 3.40 -8.18 19.25
C LEU A 133 3.06 -9.24 18.19
N LEU A 134 3.43 -10.49 18.43
CA LEU A 134 3.18 -11.61 17.53
C LEU A 134 1.70 -12.01 17.50
N LEU A 135 1.03 -11.96 18.65
CA LEU A 135 -0.39 -12.32 18.80
C LEU A 135 -1.34 -11.21 18.32
N ASN A 136 -0.95 -9.95 18.45
CA ASN A 136 -1.78 -8.81 18.04
C ASN A 136 -1.08 -7.95 16.98
N PRO A 137 -0.84 -8.49 15.77
CA PRO A 137 -0.16 -7.76 14.70
C PRO A 137 -0.94 -6.51 14.27
N MET A 138 -2.25 -6.45 14.52
CA MET A 138 -3.08 -5.25 14.32
C MET A 138 -2.55 -4.01 15.04
N THR A 139 -1.85 -4.18 16.18
CA THR A 139 -1.16 -3.06 16.83
C THR A 139 -0.08 -2.46 15.93
N GLN A 140 0.67 -3.26 15.18
CA GLN A 140 1.69 -2.76 14.23
C GLN A 140 1.09 -1.83 13.17
N TYR A 141 -0.16 -2.09 12.78
CA TYR A 141 -0.88 -1.35 11.73
C TYR A 141 -1.72 -0.18 12.27
N SER A 142 -1.98 -0.13 13.58
CA SER A 142 -2.88 0.85 14.21
C SER A 142 -2.42 2.32 14.09
N GLY A 143 -1.16 2.57 13.75
CA GLY A 143 -0.65 3.92 13.45
C GLY A 143 -0.91 4.38 12.02
N TYR A 144 -1.05 3.45 11.07
CA TYR A 144 -1.26 3.73 9.64
C TYR A 144 -2.74 3.87 9.28
N PHE A 145 -3.61 3.08 9.92
CA PHE A 145 -5.04 2.99 9.60
C PHE A 145 -5.90 3.58 10.73
N LYS A 146 -5.64 4.83 11.14
CA LYS A 146 -6.55 5.50 12.08
C LYS A 146 -7.86 5.86 11.36
N GLN A 147 -8.99 5.55 11.99
CA GLN A 147 -10.28 5.98 11.49
C GLN A 147 -10.28 7.52 11.39
N SER A 148 -10.57 8.00 10.19
CA SER A 148 -10.48 9.41 9.83
C SER A 148 -11.33 10.26 10.78
N LYS A 149 -10.78 11.36 11.30
CA LYS A 149 -11.59 12.39 11.98
C LYS A 149 -12.39 13.20 10.96
N CYS A 150 -11.95 13.19 9.70
CA CYS A 150 -12.65 13.80 8.58
C CYS A 150 -13.78 12.86 8.10
N THR A 151 -15.03 13.29 8.27
CA THR A 151 -16.20 12.52 7.81
C THR A 151 -16.33 12.46 6.28
N ALA A 152 -15.73 13.42 5.56
CA ALA A 152 -15.83 13.53 4.11
C ALA A 152 -14.94 12.55 3.33
N VAL A 153 -13.83 12.09 3.92
CA VAL A 153 -12.91 11.13 3.31
C VAL A 153 -12.58 10.03 4.32
N GLN A 154 -13.07 8.82 4.05
CA GLN A 154 -12.97 7.67 4.96
C GLN A 154 -11.88 6.68 4.53
N LEU A 155 -11.43 5.84 5.47
CA LEU A 155 -10.54 4.72 5.16
C LEU A 155 -11.19 3.81 4.10
N GLY A 156 -10.40 3.35 3.14
CA GLY A 156 -10.87 2.56 2.00
C GLY A 156 -11.62 3.35 0.92
N GLN A 157 -11.88 4.65 1.12
CA GLN A 157 -12.52 5.49 0.11
C GLN A 157 -11.64 5.59 -1.13
N ARG A 158 -12.27 5.48 -2.30
CA ARG A 158 -11.60 5.66 -3.59
C ARG A 158 -11.48 7.15 -3.89
N VAL A 159 -10.34 7.58 -4.40
CA VAL A 159 -10.02 9.00 -4.61
C VAL A 159 -9.32 9.26 -5.95
N ARG A 160 -9.39 10.52 -6.39
CA ARG A 160 -8.64 11.08 -7.53
C ARG A 160 -7.92 12.36 -7.09
N ARG A 161 -7.00 12.86 -7.92
CA ARG A 161 -6.47 14.22 -7.74
C ARG A 161 -7.62 15.24 -7.66
N GLY A 162 -7.54 16.12 -6.67
CA GLY A 162 -8.49 17.18 -6.38
C GLY A 162 -8.14 18.51 -7.06
N PRO A 163 -8.97 19.54 -6.88
CA PRO A 163 -8.79 20.84 -7.54
C PRO A 163 -7.51 21.58 -7.13
N ASN A 164 -6.98 21.34 -5.92
CA ASN A 164 -5.77 22.02 -5.44
C ASN A 164 -4.49 21.21 -5.69
N TRP A 165 -4.53 20.16 -6.51
CA TRP A 165 -3.41 19.24 -6.74
C TRP A 165 -2.14 19.93 -7.27
N GLN A 166 -0.99 19.63 -6.64
CA GLN A 166 0.31 20.23 -6.96
C GLN A 166 1.42 19.21 -7.31
N TRP A 167 1.15 17.90 -7.27
CA TRP A 167 2.18 16.84 -7.43
C TRP A 167 2.32 16.32 -8.86
N LYS A 168 2.19 17.19 -9.87
CA LYS A 168 2.33 16.84 -11.29
C LYS A 168 1.54 15.57 -11.64
N ASN A 169 2.19 14.51 -12.11
CA ASN A 169 1.56 13.25 -12.50
C ASN A 169 1.90 12.09 -11.54
N GLN A 170 2.09 12.37 -10.25
CA GLN A 170 2.46 11.37 -9.24
C GLN A 170 1.40 10.25 -9.08
N ASP A 171 0.12 10.61 -9.16
CA ASP A 171 -1.04 9.69 -9.17
C ASP A 171 -1.18 8.90 -10.48
N SER A 172 -0.30 9.12 -11.46
CA SER A 172 -0.32 8.44 -12.77
C SER A 172 -1.61 8.61 -13.56
N ASN A 173 -2.46 9.60 -13.23
CA ASN A 173 -3.84 9.72 -13.71
C ASN A 173 -4.67 8.45 -13.40
N MET A 174 -4.40 7.78 -12.29
CA MET A 174 -5.17 6.62 -11.82
C MET A 174 -6.00 6.97 -10.59
N ALA A 175 -6.95 6.11 -10.23
CA ALA A 175 -7.64 6.23 -8.95
C ALA A 175 -6.69 5.77 -7.83
N GLY A 176 -6.96 6.17 -6.60
CA GLY A 176 -6.26 5.71 -5.42
C GLY A 176 -7.23 5.28 -4.33
N THR A 177 -6.70 4.66 -3.29
CA THR A 177 -7.43 4.26 -2.08
C THR A 177 -6.86 4.99 -0.89
N VAL A 178 -7.73 5.54 -0.05
CA VAL A 178 -7.35 6.10 1.25
C VAL A 178 -6.97 4.96 2.18
N ILE A 179 -5.71 4.97 2.60
CA ILE A 179 -5.13 3.94 3.47
C ILE A 179 -4.82 4.48 4.88
N GLY A 180 -5.08 5.76 5.16
CA GLY A 180 -4.75 6.32 6.46
C GLY A 180 -5.06 7.80 6.60
N GLU A 181 -5.17 8.25 7.84
CA GLU A 181 -4.99 9.64 8.25
C GLU A 181 -3.90 9.64 9.33
N ASP A 182 -2.95 10.57 9.22
CA ASP A 182 -1.93 10.73 10.24
C ASP A 182 -2.31 11.77 11.30
N ASP A 183 -1.48 11.91 12.34
CA ASP A 183 -1.74 12.83 13.46
C ASP A 183 -1.80 14.31 13.04
N ASP A 184 -1.27 14.64 11.86
CA ASP A 184 -1.26 15.99 11.29
C ASP A 184 -2.51 16.25 10.41
N GLY A 185 -3.43 15.28 10.32
CA GLY A 185 -4.63 15.35 9.48
C GLY A 185 -4.37 15.15 7.99
N MET A 186 -3.18 14.68 7.60
CA MET A 186 -2.87 14.39 6.20
C MET A 186 -3.39 13.00 5.84
N ILE A 187 -4.05 12.93 4.68
CA ILE A 187 -4.68 11.72 4.18
C ILE A 187 -3.70 10.92 3.35
N TRP A 188 -3.38 9.70 3.79
CA TRP A 188 -2.53 8.76 3.06
C TRP A 188 -3.31 8.02 2.00
N VAL A 189 -2.76 8.00 0.79
CA VAL A 189 -3.36 7.37 -0.38
C VAL A 189 -2.35 6.45 -1.05
N GLU A 190 -2.80 5.24 -1.37
CA GLU A 190 -2.13 4.35 -2.31
C GLU A 190 -2.83 4.44 -3.66
N TRP A 191 -2.11 4.95 -4.65
CA TRP A 191 -2.59 5.05 -6.02
C TRP A 191 -2.59 3.68 -6.67
N ASP A 192 -3.44 3.51 -7.69
CA ASP A 192 -3.57 2.20 -8.31
C ASP A 192 -2.30 1.69 -9.00
N SER A 193 -1.39 2.63 -9.30
CA SER A 193 -0.02 2.37 -9.76
C SER A 193 0.91 1.75 -8.71
N GLY A 194 0.47 1.62 -7.45
CA GLY A 194 1.27 1.20 -6.29
C GLY A 194 2.01 2.36 -5.59
N HIS A 195 2.05 3.55 -6.19
CA HIS A 195 2.67 4.72 -5.55
C HIS A 195 1.87 5.18 -4.32
N LYS A 196 2.56 5.46 -3.20
CA LYS A 196 1.93 5.93 -1.96
C LYS A 196 2.41 7.34 -1.60
N ASN A 197 1.51 8.18 -1.11
CA ASN A 197 1.86 9.48 -0.53
C ASN A 197 0.73 10.00 0.36
N CYS A 198 0.95 11.12 1.05
CA CYS A 198 -0.09 11.82 1.80
C CYS A 198 -0.46 13.17 1.19
N TYR A 199 -1.71 13.59 1.43
CA TYR A 199 -2.33 14.77 0.84
C TYR A 199 -3.25 15.47 1.85
N GLN A 200 -3.25 16.80 1.82
CA GLN A 200 -4.17 17.57 2.66
C GLN A 200 -5.60 17.54 2.10
N TYR A 201 -6.55 17.38 3.01
CA TYR A 201 -7.97 17.55 2.74
C TYR A 201 -8.58 18.37 3.88
N ASP A 202 -8.92 19.62 3.60
CA ASP A 202 -9.38 20.57 4.62
C ASP A 202 -10.62 21.33 4.12
N GLU A 203 -11.76 21.05 4.75
CA GLU A 203 -13.04 21.67 4.41
C GLU A 203 -13.15 23.13 4.87
N ASN A 204 -12.42 23.51 5.92
CA ASN A 204 -12.45 24.86 6.50
C ASN A 204 -11.67 25.83 5.60
N PHE A 205 -10.47 25.42 5.18
CA PHE A 205 -9.60 26.22 4.31
C PHE A 205 -9.83 25.95 2.81
N LYS A 206 -10.80 25.07 2.46
CA LYS A 206 -11.13 24.68 1.09
C LYS A 206 -9.91 24.17 0.30
N VAL A 207 -9.04 23.42 0.98
CA VAL A 207 -7.85 22.80 0.37
C VAL A 207 -8.15 21.33 0.10
N PHE A 208 -8.38 21.00 -1.16
CA PHE A 208 -8.73 19.66 -1.61
C PHE A 208 -7.68 19.14 -2.60
N HIS A 209 -6.59 18.60 -2.07
CA HIS A 209 -5.58 17.94 -2.90
C HIS A 209 -6.09 16.65 -3.53
N ILE A 210 -7.01 15.97 -2.85
CA ILE A 210 -7.68 14.76 -3.32
C ILE A 210 -9.19 14.97 -3.31
N LYS A 211 -9.92 14.17 -4.08
CA LYS A 211 -11.39 14.16 -4.09
C LYS A 211 -11.92 12.72 -4.03
N PRO A 212 -12.98 12.45 -3.24
CA PRO A 212 -13.61 11.13 -3.22
C PRO A 212 -14.28 10.83 -4.58
N VAL A 213 -14.23 9.56 -4.97
CA VAL A 213 -14.89 9.01 -6.18
C VAL A 213 -15.43 7.61 -5.87
N ASN A 214 -16.36 7.14 -6.70
CA ASN A 214 -16.91 5.78 -6.61
C ASN A 214 -16.35 4.86 -7.72
N GLU A 215 -15.07 5.02 -8.04
CA GLU A 215 -14.41 4.21 -9.06
C GLU A 215 -13.92 2.87 -8.47
N PRO A 216 -14.36 1.72 -9.02
CA PRO A 216 -13.94 0.42 -8.53
C PRO A 216 -12.44 0.19 -8.72
N ARG A 217 -11.80 -0.55 -7.80
CA ARG A 217 -10.44 -1.05 -8.03
C ARG A 217 -10.47 -2.06 -9.17
N ARG A 218 -9.69 -1.79 -10.22
CA ARG A 218 -9.54 -2.68 -11.38
C ARG A 218 -8.24 -3.46 -11.24
N LEU A 219 -8.36 -4.78 -11.18
CA LEU A 219 -7.23 -5.70 -11.22
C LEU A 219 -6.88 -5.99 -12.69
N VAL A 220 -5.60 -6.18 -12.98
CA VAL A 220 -5.12 -6.52 -14.33
C VAL A 220 -4.54 -7.94 -14.35
N GLU A 221 -3.52 -8.21 -13.52
CA GLU A 221 -2.88 -9.52 -13.37
C GLU A 221 -2.83 -9.96 -11.89
N GLU A 222 -3.19 -9.05 -10.98
CA GLU A 222 -3.17 -9.28 -9.52
C GLU A 222 -4.43 -10.01 -9.09
N MET A 223 -4.31 -11.00 -8.20
CA MET A 223 -5.48 -11.65 -7.60
C MET A 223 -6.18 -10.75 -6.57
N ILE A 224 -5.44 -9.84 -5.96
CA ILE A 224 -5.93 -8.87 -4.97
C ILE A 224 -5.01 -7.66 -4.93
N ALA A 225 -5.55 -6.49 -4.64
CA ALA A 225 -4.80 -5.25 -4.46
C ALA A 225 -5.50 -4.31 -3.47
N VAL A 226 -4.78 -3.28 -3.04
CA VAL A 226 -5.36 -2.21 -2.21
C VAL A 226 -6.52 -1.53 -2.93
N GLY A 227 -7.63 -1.35 -2.22
CA GLY A 227 -8.89 -0.84 -2.76
C GLY A 227 -9.87 -1.91 -3.25
N CYS A 228 -9.48 -3.18 -3.30
CA CYS A 228 -10.42 -4.26 -3.60
C CYS A 228 -11.51 -4.34 -2.52
N LYS A 229 -12.74 -4.62 -2.95
CA LYS A 229 -13.82 -4.99 -2.05
C LYS A 229 -13.77 -6.48 -1.78
N VAL A 230 -13.95 -6.88 -0.53
CA VAL A 230 -13.86 -8.27 -0.10
C VAL A 230 -15.02 -8.67 0.80
N GLY A 231 -15.33 -9.96 0.83
CA GLY A 231 -16.30 -10.59 1.73
C GLY A 231 -15.70 -11.81 2.41
N ARG A 232 -16.52 -12.54 3.18
CA ARG A 232 -16.11 -13.83 3.78
C ARG A 232 -15.75 -14.82 2.68
N GLY A 233 -14.55 -15.38 2.75
CA GLY A 233 -14.09 -16.42 1.83
C GLY A 233 -14.38 -17.82 2.37
N LYS A 234 -14.03 -18.82 1.56
CA LYS A 234 -14.24 -20.25 1.84
C LYS A 234 -13.68 -20.71 3.19
N ASN A 235 -12.56 -20.14 3.64
CA ASN A 235 -11.89 -20.54 4.86
C ASN A 235 -12.18 -19.61 6.06
N TRP A 236 -13.22 -18.78 5.99
CA TRP A 236 -13.57 -17.85 7.07
C TRP A 236 -13.83 -18.58 8.40
N LYS A 237 -13.16 -18.15 9.47
CA LYS A 237 -13.28 -18.72 10.83
C LYS A 237 -13.40 -17.66 11.92
N HIS A 238 -13.60 -16.40 11.54
CA HIS A 238 -13.49 -15.24 12.43
C HIS A 238 -14.85 -14.76 12.96
N GLY A 239 -15.83 -15.66 13.11
CA GLY A 239 -17.17 -15.30 13.60
C GLY A 239 -17.78 -14.11 12.84
N ASP A 240 -18.30 -13.13 13.58
CA ASP A 240 -18.86 -11.89 13.03
C ASP A 240 -17.90 -10.69 13.13
N GLN A 241 -16.58 -10.94 13.05
CA GLN A 241 -15.59 -9.86 13.05
C GLN A 241 -15.73 -8.87 11.89
N ASP A 242 -16.28 -9.32 10.77
CA ASP A 242 -16.62 -8.47 9.62
C ASP A 242 -17.88 -7.62 9.85
N GLY A 243 -18.65 -7.86 10.91
CA GLY A 243 -19.93 -7.21 11.17
C GLY A 243 -21.16 -8.05 10.79
N GLY A 244 -20.97 -9.32 10.43
CA GLY A 244 -22.05 -10.27 10.11
C GLY A 244 -22.09 -10.67 8.64
N ARG A 245 -22.91 -11.68 8.34
CA ARG A 245 -23.03 -12.25 6.98
C ARG A 245 -23.41 -11.16 5.96
N GLY A 246 -22.67 -11.10 4.86
CA GLY A 246 -22.89 -10.13 3.78
C GLY A 246 -22.19 -8.79 3.97
N SER A 247 -21.46 -8.59 5.08
CA SER A 247 -20.62 -7.42 5.27
C SER A 247 -19.50 -7.37 4.24
N ARG A 248 -19.19 -6.15 3.78
CA ARG A 248 -18.13 -5.88 2.80
C ARG A 248 -16.99 -5.12 3.44
N GLY A 249 -15.78 -5.55 3.09
CA GLY A 249 -14.53 -4.95 3.51
C GLY A 249 -13.83 -4.28 2.35
N THR A 250 -12.88 -3.40 2.65
CA THR A 250 -11.96 -2.82 1.68
C THR A 250 -10.53 -3.16 2.06
N VAL A 251 -9.77 -3.69 1.11
CA VAL A 251 -8.36 -4.01 1.32
C VAL A 251 -7.56 -2.71 1.46
N LEU A 252 -6.85 -2.55 2.56
CA LEU A 252 -6.00 -1.39 2.82
C LEU A 252 -4.51 -1.69 2.67
N ARG A 253 -4.12 -2.97 2.75
CA ARG A 253 -2.73 -3.43 2.55
C ARG A 253 -2.69 -4.89 2.13
N VAL A 254 -1.72 -5.23 1.28
CA VAL A 254 -1.40 -6.60 0.87
C VAL A 254 0.05 -6.88 1.26
N GLU A 255 0.27 -7.95 2.04
CA GLU A 255 1.60 -8.40 2.43
C GLU A 255 2.14 -9.46 1.45
N SER A 256 3.45 -9.59 1.38
CA SER A 256 4.11 -10.58 0.51
C SER A 256 3.89 -12.03 0.93
N ASP A 257 3.49 -12.28 2.19
CA ASP A 257 3.20 -13.62 2.74
C ASP A 257 1.75 -14.09 2.49
N GLY A 258 0.99 -13.34 1.68
CA GLY A 258 -0.40 -13.65 1.34
C GLY A 258 -1.41 -13.27 2.43
N LYS A 259 -1.03 -12.42 3.40
CA LYS A 259 -1.99 -11.80 4.32
C LYS A 259 -2.40 -10.42 3.83
N ILE A 260 -3.61 -10.00 4.19
CA ILE A 260 -4.14 -8.69 3.83
C ILE A 260 -4.75 -7.99 5.04
N VAL A 261 -4.68 -6.65 5.06
CA VAL A 261 -5.39 -5.81 6.03
C VAL A 261 -6.68 -5.33 5.39
N VAL A 262 -7.81 -5.57 6.04
CA VAL A 262 -9.16 -5.22 5.57
C VAL A 262 -9.84 -4.29 6.54
N TYR A 263 -10.48 -3.25 6.00
CA TYR A 263 -11.35 -2.33 6.72
C TYR A 263 -12.82 -2.61 6.39
N TRP A 264 -13.59 -3.01 7.39
CA TRP A 264 -15.00 -3.36 7.30
C TRP A 264 -15.89 -2.12 7.50
N GLU A 265 -17.09 -2.14 6.91
CA GLU A 265 -18.05 -1.01 6.87
C GLU A 265 -18.45 -0.44 8.25
N ARG A 266 -18.22 -1.16 9.36
CA ARG A 266 -18.45 -0.67 10.74
C ARG A 266 -17.21 -0.10 11.44
N GLY A 267 -16.16 0.26 10.70
CA GLY A 267 -14.96 0.84 11.27
C GLY A 267 -13.97 -0.17 11.86
N ARG A 268 -14.21 -1.47 11.65
CA ARG A 268 -13.35 -2.53 12.18
C ARG A 268 -12.27 -2.89 11.18
N LEU A 269 -11.03 -2.98 11.66
CA LEU A 269 -9.92 -3.50 10.89
C LEU A 269 -9.63 -4.95 11.29
N GLY A 270 -9.16 -5.75 10.34
CA GLY A 270 -8.70 -7.11 10.59
C GLY A 270 -7.63 -7.53 9.60
N ILE A 271 -6.88 -8.57 9.95
CA ILE A 271 -5.88 -9.20 9.09
C ILE A 271 -6.37 -10.59 8.72
N TYR A 272 -6.36 -10.89 7.43
CA TYR A 272 -6.94 -12.12 6.89
C TYR A 272 -5.99 -12.78 5.90
N LYS A 273 -6.06 -14.11 5.80
CA LYS A 273 -5.30 -14.87 4.81
C LYS A 273 -5.99 -14.81 3.45
N PHE A 274 -5.21 -14.47 2.42
CA PHE A 274 -5.58 -14.53 1.02
C PHE A 274 -4.46 -15.22 0.24
N GLY A 275 -4.41 -16.55 0.36
CA GLY A 275 -3.37 -17.41 -0.23
C GLY A 275 -2.23 -17.78 0.72
N SER A 276 -2.12 -17.14 1.89
CA SER A 276 -1.20 -17.56 2.95
C SER A 276 -1.54 -18.97 3.44
N GLU A 277 -0.58 -19.89 3.44
CA GLU A 277 -0.79 -21.31 3.78
C GLU A 277 -1.91 -21.98 2.98
N ASN A 278 -2.15 -21.53 1.73
CA ASN A 278 -3.29 -21.96 0.88
C ASN A 278 -4.68 -21.68 1.48
N MET A 279 -4.77 -20.74 2.43
CA MET A 279 -6.03 -20.35 3.05
C MET A 279 -6.57 -19.05 2.45
N PHE A 280 -7.84 -19.06 2.09
CA PHE A 280 -8.61 -17.92 1.59
C PHE A 280 -9.74 -17.61 2.57
N GLU A 281 -9.38 -16.90 3.65
CA GLU A 281 -10.33 -16.47 4.68
C GLU A 281 -11.26 -15.38 4.15
N VAL A 282 -10.82 -14.61 3.16
CA VAL A 282 -11.61 -13.57 2.47
C VAL A 282 -11.59 -13.80 0.95
N GLU A 283 -12.61 -13.30 0.26
CA GLU A 283 -12.72 -13.38 -1.20
C GLU A 283 -13.00 -12.00 -1.81
N VAL A 284 -12.55 -11.77 -3.05
CA VAL A 284 -12.81 -10.50 -3.75
C VAL A 284 -14.25 -10.47 -4.22
N CYS A 285 -14.98 -9.42 -3.86
CA CYS A 285 -16.32 -9.19 -4.39
C CYS A 285 -16.19 -8.64 -5.82
N GLU A 286 -16.52 -9.46 -6.82
CA GLU A 286 -16.65 -8.97 -8.19
C GLU A 286 -17.81 -7.97 -8.31
N HIS A 287 -17.63 -6.94 -9.13
CA HIS A 287 -18.73 -6.05 -9.50
C HIS A 287 -19.68 -6.82 -10.44
N GLY A 288 -20.65 -7.51 -9.84
CA GLY A 288 -21.85 -7.97 -10.55
C GLY A 288 -21.80 -9.37 -11.16
N ARG A 289 -21.06 -10.33 -10.59
CA ARG A 289 -21.37 -11.76 -10.77
C ARG A 289 -21.13 -12.52 -9.47
N SER A 290 -22.22 -12.84 -8.78
CA SER A 290 -22.24 -13.96 -7.85
C SER A 290 -22.07 -15.23 -8.68
N ILE A 291 -20.85 -15.76 -8.75
CA ILE A 291 -20.67 -17.16 -9.14
C ILE A 291 -20.90 -17.98 -7.87
N SER A 292 -22.18 -18.24 -7.57
CA SER A 292 -22.51 -19.37 -6.71
C SER A 292 -22.27 -20.64 -7.52
N SER A 293 -21.21 -21.37 -7.19
CA SER A 293 -21.10 -22.79 -7.55
C SER A 293 -22.26 -23.59 -6.92
N PRO A 294 -22.61 -24.74 -7.51
CA PRO A 294 -23.91 -25.35 -7.35
C PRO A 294 -23.98 -26.19 -6.07
N ASP A 295 -24.91 -25.86 -5.18
CA ASP A 295 -25.43 -26.82 -4.21
C ASP A 295 -26.73 -27.39 -4.76
N ILE A 296 -26.72 -28.70 -4.93
CA ILE A 296 -27.87 -29.58 -5.13
C ILE A 296 -28.73 -29.51 -3.86
N ILE A 297 -30.04 -29.31 -4.00
CA ILE A 297 -31.13 -30.06 -3.33
C ILE A 297 -32.45 -29.77 -4.08
N GLU A 298 -33.19 -30.85 -4.27
CA GLU A 298 -34.41 -31.07 -5.05
C GLU A 298 -35.69 -30.47 -4.41
N ASP A 299 -36.69 -30.26 -5.28
CA ASP A 299 -38.15 -30.28 -5.08
C ASP A 299 -38.81 -29.21 -4.16
N GLU A 300 -40.01 -28.66 -4.40
CA GLU A 300 -41.16 -29.05 -5.22
C GLU A 300 -42.11 -27.82 -5.44
N GLU A 301 -43.10 -28.02 -6.31
CA GLU A 301 -44.06 -27.11 -6.96
C GLU A 301 -44.87 -26.10 -6.10
N ASN A 302 -45.23 -24.94 -6.68
CA ASN A 302 -46.65 -24.59 -6.94
C ASN A 302 -46.80 -23.39 -7.89
N THR A 303 -47.65 -23.60 -8.88
CA THR A 303 -47.92 -22.77 -10.07
C THR A 303 -49.04 -21.77 -9.81
N ARG A 304 -48.98 -20.57 -10.41
CA ARG A 304 -50.15 -19.90 -11.04
C ARG A 304 -49.77 -18.69 -11.92
N GLN A 305 -50.25 -18.78 -13.16
CA GLN A 305 -50.31 -17.86 -14.30
C GLN A 305 -50.66 -16.39 -14.00
N ASP A 306 -50.09 -15.48 -14.82
CA ASP A 306 -50.82 -14.65 -15.83
C ASP A 306 -49.78 -13.86 -16.68
N MET A 307 -49.48 -14.28 -17.92
CA MET A 307 -50.07 -13.87 -19.21
C MET A 307 -49.66 -12.48 -19.73
N MET A 308 -48.72 -12.42 -20.69
CA MET A 308 -48.87 -11.76 -22.01
C MET A 308 -47.69 -12.14 -22.96
N PRO A 309 -47.88 -12.10 -24.31
CA PRO A 309 -47.35 -13.11 -25.23
C PRO A 309 -46.30 -12.65 -26.28
N ASP A 310 -45.55 -13.65 -26.75
CA ASP A 310 -44.94 -13.92 -28.08
C ASP A 310 -44.18 -12.85 -28.91
N LEU A 311 -42.86 -13.05 -29.11
CA LEU A 311 -42.20 -13.41 -30.41
C LEU A 311 -40.64 -13.41 -30.32
N PRO A 312 -39.89 -14.02 -31.27
CA PRO A 312 -39.34 -15.37 -31.27
C PRO A 312 -37.84 -15.48 -30.87
N LEU A 313 -37.41 -16.71 -30.61
CA LEU A 313 -36.01 -17.14 -30.49
C LEU A 313 -35.21 -16.83 -31.76
N ILE A 314 -34.28 -15.89 -31.66
CA ILE A 314 -33.08 -15.81 -32.50
C ILE A 314 -31.89 -15.72 -31.56
N LEU A 315 -31.07 -16.78 -31.52
CA LEU A 315 -29.70 -16.70 -31.03
C LEU A 315 -28.91 -15.70 -31.90
N PRO A 316 -28.33 -14.61 -31.36
CA PRO A 316 -27.21 -13.96 -31.99
C PRO A 316 -25.95 -14.62 -31.43
N SER A 317 -25.49 -15.59 -32.20
CA SER A 317 -24.09 -15.89 -32.44
C SER A 317 -23.12 -14.72 -32.17
N HIS A 318 -22.08 -15.07 -31.40
CA HIS A 318 -20.72 -14.53 -31.43
C HIS A 318 -20.41 -13.16 -30.81
N LEU A 319 -19.47 -13.22 -29.85
CA LEU A 319 -18.34 -12.31 -29.62
C LEU A 319 -18.61 -10.84 -29.99
N ASN A 320 -18.85 -10.03 -28.97
CA ASN A 320 -18.95 -8.58 -29.16
C ASN A 320 -17.63 -8.04 -29.74
N LYS A 321 -17.71 -7.52 -30.98
CA LYS A 321 -16.63 -7.00 -31.81
C LYS A 321 -15.81 -5.95 -31.07
N MET A 322 -14.65 -6.33 -30.57
CA MET A 322 -13.56 -5.39 -30.34
C MET A 322 -13.08 -4.88 -31.70
N LYS A 323 -12.88 -3.57 -31.86
CA LYS A 323 -12.28 -3.03 -33.09
C LYS A 323 -10.98 -3.79 -33.37
N PRO A 324 -10.79 -4.38 -34.58
CA PRO A 324 -9.57 -5.10 -34.89
C PRO A 324 -8.39 -4.12 -34.81
N VAL A 325 -7.35 -4.53 -34.09
CA VAL A 325 -6.08 -3.81 -34.05
C VAL A 325 -5.46 -3.92 -35.43
N THR A 326 -5.43 -2.84 -36.19
CA THR A 326 -4.85 -2.78 -37.54
C THR A 326 -3.35 -2.49 -37.53
N SER A 327 -2.81 -2.11 -36.38
CA SER A 327 -1.43 -1.67 -36.20
C SER A 327 -0.54 -2.83 -35.74
N VAL A 328 0.67 -2.91 -36.29
CA VAL A 328 1.67 -3.92 -35.94
C VAL A 328 2.84 -3.26 -35.25
N TRP A 329 3.19 -3.77 -34.08
CA TRP A 329 4.35 -3.37 -33.31
C TRP A 329 5.51 -4.33 -33.54
N GLN A 330 6.71 -3.78 -33.63
CA GLN A 330 7.94 -4.54 -33.85
C GLN A 330 9.06 -4.05 -32.95
N TYR A 331 10.01 -4.92 -32.65
CA TYR A 331 11.24 -4.63 -31.92
C TYR A 331 12.45 -5.11 -32.73
N GLN A 332 13.61 -4.49 -32.51
CA GLN A 332 14.83 -4.88 -33.21
C GLN A 332 15.57 -5.97 -32.43
N ASN A 333 15.93 -7.07 -33.10
CA ASN A 333 16.75 -8.14 -32.51
C ASN A 333 18.26 -7.79 -32.54
N SER A 334 19.09 -8.68 -32.00
CA SER A 334 20.55 -8.51 -31.95
C SER A 334 21.22 -8.40 -33.32
N ASP A 335 20.59 -8.95 -34.37
CA ASP A 335 21.09 -8.92 -35.74
C ASP A 335 20.58 -7.69 -36.52
N GLY A 336 19.89 -6.78 -35.85
CA GLY A 336 19.34 -5.56 -36.45
C GLY A 336 18.05 -5.76 -37.23
N GLN A 337 17.45 -6.96 -37.20
CA GLN A 337 16.20 -7.28 -37.91
C GLN A 337 14.99 -6.92 -37.06
N TRP A 338 13.92 -6.45 -37.72
CA TRP A 338 12.64 -6.14 -37.07
C TRP A 338 11.80 -7.39 -36.88
N MET A 339 11.52 -7.70 -35.62
CA MET A 339 10.69 -8.82 -35.20
C MET A 339 9.33 -8.31 -34.74
N SER A 340 8.26 -8.90 -35.26
CA SER A 340 6.91 -8.60 -34.80
C SER A 340 6.63 -9.26 -33.45
N TYR A 341 5.97 -8.54 -32.56
CA TYR A 341 5.39 -9.17 -31.38
C TYR A 341 4.32 -10.18 -31.77
N ASP A 342 4.09 -11.19 -30.93
CA ASP A 342 2.95 -12.09 -31.07
C ASP A 342 1.63 -11.31 -31.01
N GLU A 343 0.55 -11.93 -31.48
CA GLU A 343 -0.75 -11.26 -31.64
C GLU A 343 -1.29 -10.70 -30.32
N GLU A 344 -1.13 -11.43 -29.21
CA GLU A 344 -1.62 -11.03 -27.90
C GLU A 344 -0.81 -9.84 -27.35
N THR A 345 0.51 -9.92 -27.42
CA THR A 345 1.42 -8.84 -27.02
C THR A 345 1.23 -7.60 -27.89
N ASN A 346 1.09 -7.76 -29.20
CA ASN A 346 0.82 -6.66 -30.12
C ASN A 346 -0.47 -5.91 -29.75
N VAL A 347 -1.54 -6.65 -29.44
CA VAL A 347 -2.81 -6.07 -28.99
C VAL A 347 -2.65 -5.37 -27.64
N LYS A 348 -1.87 -5.93 -26.70
CA LYS A 348 -1.57 -5.33 -25.39
C LYS A 348 -0.85 -3.99 -25.54
N ILE A 349 0.19 -3.94 -26.38
CA ILE A 349 1.00 -2.75 -26.67
C ILE A 349 0.15 -1.68 -27.37
N GLU A 350 -0.57 -2.03 -28.44
CA GLU A 350 -1.37 -1.07 -29.20
C GLU A 350 -2.48 -0.45 -28.32
N ARG A 351 -3.14 -1.25 -27.49
CA ARG A 351 -4.14 -0.74 -26.55
C ARG A 351 -3.52 0.16 -25.49
N ALA A 352 -2.32 -0.15 -25.00
CA ALA A 352 -1.61 0.71 -24.05
C ALA A 352 -1.17 2.03 -24.70
N TYR A 353 -0.69 1.99 -25.94
CA TYR A 353 -0.29 3.17 -26.70
C TYR A 353 -1.46 4.10 -27.01
N ASN A 354 -2.56 3.55 -27.54
CA ASN A 354 -3.79 4.32 -27.81
C ASN A 354 -4.39 4.94 -26.54
N ARG A 355 -4.17 4.34 -25.37
CA ARG A 355 -4.58 4.91 -24.08
C ARG A 355 -3.66 6.03 -23.61
N LYS A 356 -2.34 5.89 -23.79
CA LYS A 356 -1.35 6.89 -23.36
C LYS A 356 -0.10 6.85 -24.25
N PRO A 357 -0.04 7.68 -25.32
CA PRO A 357 1.09 7.69 -26.26
C PRO A 357 2.45 8.07 -25.66
N ASN A 358 2.46 8.75 -24.51
CA ASN A 358 3.68 9.08 -23.75
C ASN A 358 3.89 8.15 -22.54
N GLY A 359 3.17 7.03 -22.49
CA GLY A 359 3.17 6.07 -21.39
C GLY A 359 4.20 4.96 -21.56
N LYS A 360 3.92 3.84 -20.89
CA LYS A 360 4.70 2.62 -20.99
C LYS A 360 3.80 1.39 -20.93
N CYS A 361 4.29 0.25 -21.44
CA CYS A 361 3.63 -1.05 -21.39
C CYS A 361 4.64 -2.11 -20.91
N ILE A 362 4.20 -3.04 -20.07
CA ILE A 362 5.01 -4.17 -19.59
C ILE A 362 4.58 -5.41 -20.38
N ILE A 363 5.55 -6.14 -20.92
CA ILE A 363 5.35 -7.34 -21.75
C ILE A 363 6.31 -8.44 -21.34
N ASP A 364 5.90 -9.69 -21.51
CA ASP A 364 6.76 -10.87 -21.33
C ASP A 364 7.26 -11.33 -22.69
N LEU A 365 8.58 -11.41 -22.86
CA LEU A 365 9.23 -11.82 -24.10
C LEU A 365 10.45 -12.68 -23.78
N ASP A 366 10.58 -13.85 -24.42
CA ASP A 366 11.66 -14.81 -24.20
C ASP A 366 11.87 -15.20 -22.73
N LYS A 367 10.76 -15.40 -21.99
CA LYS A 367 10.74 -15.70 -20.54
C LYS A 367 11.35 -14.60 -19.66
N THR A 368 11.46 -13.38 -20.17
CA THR A 368 11.96 -12.21 -19.42
C THR A 368 11.02 -11.01 -19.54
N VAL A 369 10.98 -10.19 -18.49
CA VAL A 369 10.10 -9.02 -18.41
C VAL A 369 10.73 -7.84 -19.15
N HIS A 370 9.95 -7.23 -20.03
CA HIS A 370 10.34 -6.06 -20.81
C HIS A 370 9.38 -4.89 -20.60
N VAL A 371 9.92 -3.67 -20.69
CA VAL A 371 9.14 -2.43 -20.61
C VAL A 371 9.26 -1.67 -21.92
N VAL A 372 8.15 -1.51 -22.64
CA VAL A 372 8.05 -0.67 -23.83
C VAL A 372 7.71 0.76 -23.40
N LEU A 373 8.62 1.69 -23.66
CA LEU A 373 8.49 3.12 -23.38
C LEU A 373 8.07 3.85 -24.66
N PHE A 374 6.82 4.29 -24.73
CA PHE A 374 6.25 4.87 -25.95
C PHE A 374 6.83 6.23 -26.31
N SER A 375 7.15 7.06 -25.30
CA SER A 375 7.75 8.38 -25.52
C SER A 375 9.16 8.32 -26.11
N LYS A 376 9.87 7.22 -25.89
CA LYS A 376 11.23 7.00 -26.37
C LYS A 376 11.30 5.99 -27.51
N MET A 377 10.20 5.31 -27.83
CA MET A 377 10.12 4.20 -28.78
C MET A 377 11.22 3.15 -28.56
N VAL A 378 11.35 2.70 -27.30
CA VAL A 378 12.30 1.65 -26.92
C VAL A 378 11.66 0.59 -26.03
N GLN A 379 12.20 -0.62 -26.08
CA GLN A 379 11.95 -1.73 -25.17
C GLN A 379 13.18 -1.92 -24.28
N GLU A 380 13.00 -1.94 -22.96
CA GLU A 380 14.05 -2.24 -21.97
C GLU A 380 13.80 -3.60 -21.32
N ASN A 381 14.77 -4.51 -21.42
CA ASN A 381 14.78 -5.75 -20.64
C ASN A 381 15.09 -5.44 -19.18
N GLN A 382 14.21 -5.82 -18.26
CA GLN A 382 14.36 -5.47 -16.84
C GLN A 382 15.44 -6.27 -16.12
N MET A 383 15.79 -7.45 -16.64
CA MET A 383 16.80 -8.35 -16.07
C MET A 383 18.22 -8.00 -16.56
N TYR A 384 18.39 -7.79 -17.87
CA TYR A 384 19.70 -7.55 -18.48
C TYR A 384 19.99 -6.07 -18.78
N LYS A 385 19.02 -5.18 -18.55
CA LYS A 385 19.10 -3.74 -18.85
C LYS A 385 19.48 -3.41 -20.29
N SER A 386 19.29 -4.36 -21.21
CA SER A 386 19.41 -4.14 -22.65
C SER A 386 18.24 -3.30 -23.15
N ILE A 387 18.53 -2.36 -24.04
CA ILE A 387 17.55 -1.45 -24.62
C ILE A 387 17.58 -1.66 -26.13
N VAL A 388 16.43 -1.98 -26.71
CA VAL A 388 16.25 -2.14 -28.16
C VAL A 388 15.18 -1.18 -28.66
N PRO A 389 15.29 -0.62 -29.88
CA PRO A 389 14.26 0.23 -30.45
C PRO A 389 12.99 -0.56 -30.78
N VAL A 390 11.84 0.12 -30.73
CA VAL A 390 10.54 -0.41 -31.15
C VAL A 390 9.88 0.52 -32.16
N GLN A 391 9.02 -0.03 -33.01
CA GLN A 391 8.24 0.76 -33.98
C GLN A 391 6.79 0.29 -34.07
N ARG A 392 5.92 1.21 -34.52
CA ARG A 392 4.50 0.98 -34.76
C ARG A 392 4.18 1.25 -36.23
N LEU A 393 3.65 0.26 -36.92
CA LEU A 393 3.25 0.32 -38.32
C LEU A 393 1.72 0.33 -38.44
N ASP A 394 1.15 1.35 -39.08
CA ASP A 394 -0.30 1.43 -39.33
C ASP A 394 -0.63 0.82 -40.69
N ARG A 395 -1.30 -0.35 -40.74
CA ARG A 395 -1.72 -0.97 -42.02
C ARG A 395 -2.67 -0.12 -42.87
N ALA A 396 -3.16 1.02 -42.38
CA ALA A 396 -4.09 1.89 -43.08
C ALA A 396 -3.44 3.11 -43.77
N ARG A 397 -2.14 3.37 -43.60
CA ARG A 397 -1.47 4.56 -44.18
C ARG A 397 -0.44 4.26 -45.27
N ASP A 398 0.09 3.04 -45.35
CA ASP A 398 1.18 2.74 -46.29
C ASP A 398 0.70 2.27 -47.69
N ILE A 399 -0.60 2.34 -48.00
CA ILE A 399 -1.12 2.10 -49.37
C ILE A 399 -1.26 3.41 -50.17
N GLN A 400 -1.03 4.58 -49.55
CA GLN A 400 -1.11 5.87 -50.26
C GLN A 400 0.25 6.48 -50.64
N GLU A 401 1.38 5.98 -50.15
CA GLU A 401 2.71 6.49 -50.54
C GLU A 401 3.43 5.65 -51.62
N GLU A 402 2.86 4.52 -52.06
CA GLU A 402 3.36 3.75 -53.23
C GLU A 402 2.61 4.07 -54.55
N LYS A 403 1.81 5.14 -54.58
CA LYS A 403 1.08 5.59 -55.79
C LYS A 403 1.27 7.08 -56.13
N GLN A 404 2.47 7.63 -55.92
CA GLN A 404 2.90 8.85 -56.61
C GLN A 404 4.21 8.65 -57.34
#